data_AF-A0A480A9K2-F1
#
_entry.id   AF-A0A480A9K2-F1
#
_cell.length_a   1.000
_cell.length_b   1.000
_cell.length_c   1.000
_cell.angle_alpha   90.00
_cell.angle_beta   90.00
_cell.angle_gamma   90.00
#
_symmetry.space_group_name_H-M   'P 1'
#
loop_
_entity.id
_entity.type
_entity.pdbx_description
1 polymer ?
#
loop_
_entity_poly.entity_id
_entity_poly.type
_entity_poly.pdbx_seq_one_letter_code
_entity_poly.pdbx_strand_id
1 'polypeptide(L)' 'MKSMNISLPDTMRDYIEEQVAQRGYSSVSEYFRELVRQDQKQKAKEQLQTLLLESLNSGNTTEMTAQDWEDIRQAVQG' A
#
# COMPACT_ATOMS: atom_id res chain seq x y z
N MET A 1 17.07 14.77 -0.07
CA MET A 1 15.78 14.53 -0.79
C MET A 1 15.90 15.09 -2.19
N LYS A 2 15.20 14.50 -3.17
CA LYS A 2 15.00 15.11 -4.49
C LYS A 2 13.78 16.04 -4.44
N SER A 3 13.85 17.18 -5.11
CA SER A 3 12.73 18.12 -5.23
C SER A 3 11.78 17.72 -6.36
N MET A 4 10.49 17.98 -6.16
CA MET A 4 9.44 17.85 -7.17
C MET A 4 8.64 19.14 -7.17
N ASN A 5 8.44 19.75 -8.34
CA ASN A 5 7.64 20.95 -8.50
C ASN A 5 6.26 20.56 -9.02
N ILE A 6 5.20 21.06 -8.40
CA ILE A 6 3.82 20.76 -8.75
C ILE A 6 3.08 22.09 -8.89
N SER A 7 2.46 22.32 -10.04
CA SER A 7 1.58 23.47 -10.25
C SER A 7 0.16 23.09 -9.85
N LEU A 8 -0.47 23.90 -9.01
CA LEU A 8 -1.82 23.69 -8.51
C LEU A 8 -2.65 24.98 -8.67
N PRO A 9 -3.96 24.88 -8.96
CA PRO A 9 -4.88 26.00 -8.83
C PRO A 9 -4.89 26.55 -7.39
N ASP A 10 -5.21 27.83 -7.25
CA ASP A 10 -5.21 28.50 -5.93
C ASP A 10 -6.12 27.81 -4.93
N THR A 11 -7.30 27.36 -5.38
CA THR A 11 -8.26 26.61 -4.52
C THR A 11 -7.67 25.32 -3.95
N MET A 12 -6.80 24.63 -4.68
CA MET A 12 -6.13 23.43 -4.17
C MET A 12 -5.01 23.79 -3.20
N ARG A 13 -4.30 24.90 -3.43
CA ARG A 13 -3.28 25.40 -2.50
C ARG A 13 -3.91 25.76 -1.16
N ASP A 14 -4.99 26.53 -1.17
CA ASP A 14 -5.68 26.98 0.04
C ASP A 14 -6.16 25.78 0.88
N TYR A 15 -6.75 24.78 0.22
CA TYR A 15 -7.14 23.53 0.88
C TYR A 15 -5.95 22.81 1.54
N ILE A 16 -4.81 22.74 0.84
CA ILE A 16 -3.60 22.09 1.38
C ILE A 16 -3.06 22.86 2.58
N GLU A 17 -3.02 24.19 2.52
CA GLU A 17 -2.57 25.05 3.63
C GLU A 17 -3.48 24.89 4.86
N GLU A 18 -4.79 24.80 4.66
CA GLU A 18 -5.75 24.49 5.72
C GLU A 18 -5.48 23.12 6.35
N GLN A 19 -5.26 22.08 5.54
CA GLN A 19 -4.95 20.73 6.04
C GLN A 19 -3.62 20.70 6.83
N VAL A 20 -2.62 21.47 6.38
CA VAL A 20 -1.34 21.62 7.08
C VAL A 20 -1.56 22.23 8.46
N ALA A 21 -2.32 23.33 8.54
CA ALA A 21 -2.62 24.00 9.80
C ALA A 21 -3.45 23.13 10.75
N GLN A 22 -4.55 22.53 10.26
CA GLN A 22 -5.47 21.74 11.09
C GLN A 22 -4.84 20.46 11.65
N ARG A 23 -3.97 19.81 10.88
CA ARG A 23 -3.32 18.55 11.29
C ARG A 23 -1.95 18.77 11.94
N GLY A 24 -1.53 20.03 12.10
CA GLY A 24 -0.29 20.40 12.79
C GLY A 24 0.99 20.02 12.02
N TYR A 25 0.94 19.94 10.69
CA TYR A 25 2.13 19.67 9.89
C TYR A 25 3.03 20.90 9.85
N SER A 26 4.35 20.67 9.82
CA SER A 26 5.36 21.73 9.76
C SER A 26 5.53 22.31 8.34
N SER A 27 5.07 21.59 7.31
CA SER A 27 5.18 22.01 5.92
C SER A 27 4.21 21.28 4.99
N VAL A 28 3.93 21.89 3.84
CA VAL A 28 3.20 21.25 2.73
C VAL A 28 3.90 19.95 2.29
N SER A 29 5.23 19.93 2.22
CA SER A 29 5.96 18.72 1.85
C SER A 29 5.78 17.57 2.85
N GLU A 30 5.59 17.87 4.14
CA GLU A 30 5.29 16.85 5.14
C GLU A 30 3.92 16.23 4.90
N TYR A 31 2.90 17.07 4.69
CA TYR A 31 1.56 16.62 4.33
C TYR A 31 1.56 15.73 3.08
N PHE A 32 2.25 16.14 2.01
CA PHE A 32 2.35 15.32 0.78
C PHE A 32 3.05 13.98 1.00
N ARG A 33 4.13 13.93 1.79
CA ARG A 33 4.81 12.66 2.08
C ARG A 33 3.88 11.70 2.82
N GLU A 34 3.05 12.22 3.72
CA GLU A 34 2.07 11.41 4.42
C GLU A 34 0.95 10.91 3.48
N LEU A 35 0.42 11.77 2.60
CA LEU A 35 -0.53 11.33 1.57
C LEU A 35 0.03 10.21 0.69
N VAL A 36 1.31 10.30 0.29
CA VAL A 36 1.97 9.25 -0.50
C VAL A 36 2.07 7.93 0.28
N ARG A 37 2.40 7.98 1.58
CA ARG A 37 2.43 6.77 2.42
C ARG A 37 1.03 6.15 2.57
N GLN A 38 0.01 6.98 2.71
CA GLN A 38 -1.38 6.53 2.78
C GLN A 38 -1.83 5.88 1.49
N ASP A 39 -1.53 6.47 0.33
CA ASP A 39 -1.78 5.88 -0.99
C ASP A 39 -1.08 4.52 -1.15
N GLN A 40 0.21 4.44 -0.78
CA GLN A 40 0.96 3.17 -0.81
C GLN A 40 0.33 2.10 0.07
N LYS A 41 -0.07 2.46 1.31
CA LYS A 41 -0.73 1.54 2.23
C LYS A 41 -2.08 1.07 1.69
N GLN A 42 -2.85 1.98 1.11
CA GLN A 42 -4.15 1.66 0.52
C GLN A 42 -4.00 0.70 -0.67
N LYS A 43 -3.06 0.96 -1.58
CA LYS A 43 -2.76 0.06 -2.70
C LYS A 43 -2.28 -1.32 -2.25
N ALA A 44 -1.42 -1.38 -1.24
CA ALA A 44 -0.97 -2.66 -0.67
C ALA A 44 -2.15 -3.45 -0.07
N LYS A 45 -3.09 -2.77 0.59
CA LYS A 45 -4.32 -3.39 1.12
C LYS A 45 -5.22 -3.92 0.00
N GLU A 46 -5.41 -3.15 -1.07
CA GLU A 46 -6.20 -3.57 -2.24
C GLU A 46 -5.59 -4.80 -2.91
N GLN A 47 -4.26 -4.83 -3.09
CA GLN A 47 -3.55 -6.00 -3.61
C GLN A 47 -3.75 -7.23 -2.74
N LEU A 48 -3.63 -7.10 -1.41
CA LEU A 48 -3.89 -8.20 -0.48
C LEU A 48 -5.33 -8.71 -0.60
N GLN A 49 -6.32 -7.80 -0.68
CA GLN A 49 -7.72 -8.19 -0.85
C GLN A 49 -7.95 -8.97 -2.13
N THR A 50 -7.33 -8.55 -3.24
CA THR A 50 -7.41 -9.28 -4.51
C THR A 50 -6.86 -10.70 -4.38
N LEU A 51 -5.69 -10.88 -3.76
CA LEU A 51 -5.10 -12.21 -3.55
C LEU A 51 -5.96 -13.11 -2.65
N LEU A 52 -6.57 -12.54 -1.61
CA LEU A 52 -7.49 -13.28 -0.75
C LEU A 52 -8.75 -13.73 -1.52
N LEU A 53 -9.31 -12.86 -2.37
CA LEU A 53 -10.44 -13.23 -3.22
C LEU A 53 -10.06 -14.29 -4.25
N GLU A 54 -8.88 -14.21 -4.86
CA GLU A 54 -8.37 -15.23 -5.76
C GLU A 54 -8.27 -16.58 -5.04
N SER A 55 -7.68 -16.61 -3.84
CA SER A 55 -7.57 -17.82 -3.03
C SER A 55 -8.93 -18.39 -2.60
N LEU A 56 -9.91 -17.55 -2.25
CA LEU A 56 -11.26 -18.03 -1.94
C LEU A 56 -11.97 -18.64 -3.16
N ASN A 57 -11.62 -18.17 -4.37
CA ASN A 57 -12.17 -18.66 -5.62
C ASN A 57 -11.35 -19.81 -6.24
N SER A 58 -10.19 -20.16 -5.69
CA SER A 58 -9.28 -21.17 -6.27
C SER A 58 -9.72 -22.62 -6.02
N GLY A 59 -10.86 -22.84 -5.38
CA GLY A 59 -11.44 -24.15 -5.12
C GLY A 59 -11.28 -24.61 -3.67
N ASN A 60 -11.51 -25.90 -3.44
CA ASN A 60 -11.51 -26.47 -2.09
C ASN A 60 -10.10 -26.51 -1.50
N THR A 61 -9.97 -26.06 -0.25
CA THR A 61 -8.73 -26.21 0.52
C THR A 61 -8.53 -27.68 0.89
N THR A 62 -7.32 -28.20 0.69
CA THR A 62 -6.89 -29.51 1.21
C THR A 62 -6.08 -29.33 2.49
N GLU A 63 -6.04 -30.35 3.33
CA GLU A 63 -5.15 -30.36 4.50
C GLU A 63 -3.69 -30.39 4.03
N MET A 64 -2.84 -29.57 4.66
CA MET A 64 -1.41 -29.54 4.38
C MET A 64 -0.75 -30.74 5.08
N THR A 65 -0.24 -31.70 4.31
CA THR A 65 0.37 -32.93 4.83
C THR A 65 1.88 -32.80 5.02
N ALA A 66 2.49 -33.75 5.74
CA ALA A 66 3.94 -33.81 5.88
C ALA A 66 4.65 -34.03 4.54
N GLN A 67 4.02 -34.73 3.59
CA GLN A 67 4.56 -34.96 2.25
C GLN A 67 4.57 -33.67 1.43
N ASP A 68 3.48 -32.88 1.48
CA ASP A 68 3.41 -31.58 0.79
C ASP A 68 4.55 -30.66 1.24
N TRP A 69 4.85 -30.65 2.54
CA TRP A 69 5.97 -29.88 3.10
C TRP A 69 7.34 -30.36 2.62
N GLU A 70 7.53 -31.68 2.43
CA GLU A 70 8.78 -32.22 1.90
C GLU A 70 8.95 -31.85 0.42
N ASP A 71 7.88 -31.98 -0.36
CA ASP A 71 7.87 -31.64 -1.78
C ASP A 71 8.20 -30.15 -2.00
N ILE A 72 7.61 -29.25 -1.19
CA ILE A 72 7.92 -27.81 -1.22
C ILE A 72 9.40 -27.54 -0.91
N ARG A 73 9.98 -28.22 0.09
CA ARG A 73 11.40 -28.02 0.46
C ARG A 73 12.34 -28.47 -0.64
N GLN A 74 12.07 -29.63 -1.25
CA GLN A 74 12.87 -30.13 -2.36
C GLN A 74 12.81 -29.19 -3.57
N ALA A 75 11.64 -28.61 -3.87
CA ALA A 75 11.46 -27.69 -4.98
C ALA A 75 12.19 -26.35 -4.83
N VAL A 76 12.44 -25.89 -3.59
CA VAL A 76 13.14 -24.62 -3.30
C VAL A 76 14.66 -24.80 -3.14
N GLN A 77 15.11 -26.03 -2.85
CA GLN A 77 16.53 -26.35 -2.68
C GLN A 77 17.25 -26.76 -3.98
N GLY A 78 16.51 -26.98 -5.07
CA GLY A 78 17.05 -27.20 -6.42
C GLY A 78 17.22 -25.90 -7.19
#